data_AF-A0A392NKI1-F1
#
_entry.id   AF-A0A392NKI1-F1
#
_cell.length_a   1.000
_cell.length_b   1.000
_cell.length_c   1.000
_cell.angle_alpha   90.00
_cell.angle_beta   90.00
_cell.angle_gamma   90.00
#
_symmetry.space_group_name_H-M   'P 1'
#
loop_
_entity.id
_entity.type
_entity.pdbx_description
1 polymer ?
#
loop_
_entity_poly.entity_id
_entity_poly.type
_entity_poly.pdbx_seq_one_letter_code
_entity_poly.pdbx_strand_id
1 'polypeptide(L)'
;GFIFIQVGENCAQCFSRERHSIDTSKLGAVIRSFDLNEAQEEGVLSCIAARECSHKNTVKLIWGPPGTGKTKTASSILYSLLKRRCKTLTCAPTNVAVLELTSRFIRLVMKSLDYLTYGLGDIVLFGNKKRMRIDDDDDLFDIFLDYRANVLSKCFAPLSGWKHHLELMICLLEDPENQYHEYLNSEVKRDYEIDNDDYLKEEKELLAIANQQTNQEKRDIYSQGPNI
;
A
#
# COMPACT_ATOMS: atom_id res chain seq x y z
N GLY A 1 -25.81 24.57 3.02
CA GLY A 1 -24.64 25.44 3.26
C GLY A 1 -23.66 25.24 2.13
N PHE A 2 -23.35 26.31 1.39
CA PHE A 2 -22.50 26.26 0.21
C PHE A 2 -21.02 26.18 0.60
N ILE A 3 -20.25 25.41 -0.15
CA ILE A 3 -18.79 25.43 -0.13
C ILE A 3 -18.36 26.62 -0.99
N PHE A 4 -17.58 27.54 -0.44
CA PHE A 4 -16.87 28.53 -1.24
C PHE A 4 -15.50 27.95 -1.57
N ILE A 5 -15.30 27.54 -2.82
CA ILE A 5 -13.97 27.21 -3.30
C ILE A 5 -13.36 28.50 -3.81
N GLN A 6 -12.46 29.09 -3.04
CA GLN A 6 -11.58 30.13 -3.55
C GLN A 6 -10.48 29.44 -4.36
N VAL A 7 -10.87 29.04 -5.58
CA VAL A 7 -10.00 28.48 -6.59
C VAL A 7 -9.04 29.60 -7.00
N GLY A 8 -7.74 29.49 -6.70
CA GLY A 8 -6.75 30.32 -7.38
C GLY A 8 -6.94 30.19 -8.90
N GLU A 9 -6.97 31.29 -9.65
CA GLU A 9 -7.48 31.32 -11.03
C GLU A 9 -7.02 30.13 -11.87
N ASN A 10 -8.01 29.42 -12.45
CA ASN A 10 -7.78 28.34 -13.40
C ASN A 10 -7.01 28.85 -14.62
N CYS A 11 -6.15 28.02 -15.20
CA CYS A 11 -5.53 28.36 -16.47
C CYS A 11 -6.61 28.38 -17.55
N ALA A 12 -6.85 29.54 -18.18
CA ALA A 12 -7.89 29.72 -19.19
C ALA A 12 -7.74 28.76 -20.40
N GLN A 13 -6.50 28.35 -20.70
CA GLN A 13 -6.20 27.46 -21.82
C GLN A 13 -6.33 25.97 -21.45
N CYS A 14 -5.84 25.56 -20.28
CA CYS A 14 -5.84 24.15 -19.89
C CYS A 14 -7.18 23.69 -19.29
N PHE A 15 -7.87 24.58 -18.58
CA PHE A 15 -9.02 24.17 -17.76
C PHE A 15 -10.19 23.66 -18.60
N SER A 16 -10.56 24.36 -19.68
CA SER A 16 -11.65 23.95 -20.57
C SER A 16 -11.34 22.62 -21.28
N ARG A 17 -10.11 22.47 -21.79
CA ARG A 17 -9.65 21.24 -22.44
C ARG A 17 -9.69 20.06 -21.48
N GLU A 18 -9.17 20.23 -20.27
CA GLU A 18 -9.09 19.15 -19.31
C GLU A 18 -10.45 18.77 -18.75
N ARG A 19 -11.32 19.75 -18.50
CA ARG A 19 -12.71 19.51 -18.10
C ARG A 19 -13.45 18.65 -19.12
N HIS A 20 -13.40 19.02 -20.40
CA HIS A 20 -14.03 18.23 -21.46
C HIS A 20 -13.45 16.80 -21.55
N SER A 21 -12.12 16.66 -21.38
CA SER A 21 -11.48 15.35 -21.34
C SER A 21 -11.96 14.51 -20.17
N ILE A 22 -12.13 15.09 -18.97
CA ILE A 22 -12.65 14.38 -17.80
C ILE A 22 -14.10 14.00 -18.02
N ASP A 23 -14.94 14.92 -18.49
CA ASP A 23 -16.39 14.71 -18.63
C ASP A 23 -16.71 13.52 -19.53
N THR A 24 -15.94 13.35 -20.60
CA THR A 24 -16.06 12.25 -21.58
C THR A 24 -15.35 10.96 -21.15
N SER A 25 -14.57 10.99 -20.08
CA SER A 25 -13.78 9.84 -19.61
C SER A 25 -14.55 8.95 -18.63
N LYS A 26 -14.07 7.70 -18.47
CA LYS A 26 -14.51 6.80 -17.38
C LYS A 26 -14.30 7.45 -16.00
N LEU A 27 -13.26 8.27 -15.84
CA LEU A 27 -13.00 8.96 -14.59
C LEU A 27 -14.10 9.99 -14.27
N GLY A 28 -14.57 10.75 -15.25
CA GLY A 28 -15.70 11.67 -15.06
C GLY A 28 -16.97 10.96 -14.63
N ALA A 29 -17.28 9.80 -15.23
CA ALA A 29 -18.42 8.97 -14.83
C ALA A 29 -18.31 8.51 -13.37
N VAL A 30 -17.10 8.14 -12.91
CA VAL A 30 -16.88 7.77 -11.50
C VAL A 30 -16.94 8.97 -10.56
N ILE A 31 -16.42 10.13 -10.93
CA ILE A 31 -16.53 11.35 -10.10
C ILE A 31 -18.00 11.70 -9.86
N ARG A 32 -18.83 11.60 -10.90
CA ARG A 32 -20.29 11.83 -10.80
C ARG A 32 -21.00 10.81 -9.91
N SER A 33 -20.48 9.59 -9.78
CA SER A 33 -21.06 8.58 -8.87
C SER A 33 -20.73 8.81 -7.40
N PHE A 34 -19.87 9.78 -7.07
CA PHE A 34 -19.52 10.12 -5.69
C PHE A 34 -20.58 10.95 -4.95
N ASP A 35 -21.70 11.31 -5.59
CA ASP A 35 -22.78 12.11 -4.97
C ASP A 35 -22.24 13.45 -4.42
N LEU A 36 -21.44 14.12 -5.24
CA LEU A 36 -20.91 15.45 -4.94
C LEU A 36 -21.93 16.51 -5.36
N ASN A 37 -22.01 17.60 -4.60
CA ASN A 37 -22.72 18.78 -5.10
C ASN A 37 -21.86 19.51 -6.15
N GLU A 38 -22.49 20.41 -6.90
CA GLU A 38 -21.85 21.16 -8.00
C GLU A 38 -20.55 21.86 -7.56
N ALA A 39 -20.54 22.52 -6.40
CA ALA A 39 -19.34 23.18 -5.88
C ALA A 39 -18.22 22.17 -5.59
N GLN A 40 -18.53 21.04 -4.95
CA GLN A 40 -17.56 19.99 -4.66
C GLN A 40 -16.98 19.38 -5.95
N GLU A 41 -17.83 19.09 -6.92
CA GLU A 41 -17.44 18.55 -8.22
C GLU A 41 -16.52 19.53 -8.97
N GLU A 42 -16.89 20.82 -9.04
CA GLU A 42 -16.05 21.87 -9.61
C GLU A 42 -14.68 21.95 -8.93
N GLY A 43 -14.65 21.81 -7.60
CA GLY A 43 -13.41 21.73 -6.83
C GLY A 43 -12.51 20.57 -7.22
N VAL A 44 -13.09 19.39 -7.39
CA VAL A 44 -12.38 18.18 -7.84
C VAL A 44 -11.82 18.40 -9.24
N LEU A 45 -12.65 18.85 -10.18
CA LEU A 45 -12.25 19.10 -11.57
C LEU A 45 -11.16 20.18 -11.67
N SER A 46 -11.27 21.25 -10.90
CA SER A 46 -10.25 22.30 -10.84
C SER A 46 -8.91 21.79 -10.33
N CYS A 47 -8.89 20.91 -9.33
CA CYS A 47 -7.66 20.33 -8.81
C CYS A 47 -7.01 19.38 -9.83
N ILE A 48 -7.80 18.58 -10.54
CA ILE A 48 -7.30 17.69 -11.59
C ILE A 48 -6.72 18.52 -12.74
N ALA A 49 -7.44 19.53 -13.21
CA ALA A 49 -6.98 20.39 -14.29
C ALA A 49 -5.73 21.20 -13.95
N ALA A 50 -5.60 21.62 -12.69
CA ALA A 50 -4.39 22.23 -12.18
C ALA A 50 -3.18 21.30 -12.26
N ARG A 51 -3.36 20.00 -11.97
CA ARG A 51 -2.29 19.01 -12.03
C ARG A 51 -1.75 18.79 -13.45
N GLU A 52 -2.61 18.90 -14.46
CA GLU A 52 -2.26 18.73 -15.89
C GLU A 52 -1.75 20.01 -16.56
N CYS A 53 -1.79 21.14 -15.84
CA CYS A 53 -1.37 22.43 -16.38
C CYS A 53 0.16 22.57 -16.28
N SER A 54 0.85 22.59 -17.42
CA SER A 54 2.30 22.83 -17.50
C SER A 54 2.70 24.31 -17.39
N HIS A 55 1.76 25.25 -17.49
CA HIS A 55 2.05 26.68 -17.55
C HIS A 55 2.43 27.33 -16.22
N LYS A 56 1.99 26.78 -15.09
CA LYS A 56 2.27 27.35 -13.76
C LYS A 56 2.08 26.31 -12.66
N ASN A 57 2.89 26.42 -11.60
CA ASN A 57 2.61 25.74 -10.34
C ASN A 57 1.41 26.40 -9.66
N THR A 58 0.45 25.60 -9.20
CA THR A 58 -0.81 26.12 -8.64
C THR A 58 -1.04 25.62 -7.23
N VAL A 59 -1.53 26.53 -6.38
CA VAL A 59 -2.12 26.19 -5.08
C VAL A 59 -3.63 26.35 -5.19
N LYS A 60 -4.38 25.34 -4.73
CA LYS A 60 -5.84 25.35 -4.71
C LYS A 60 -6.32 25.29 -3.27
N LEU A 61 -7.18 26.23 -2.88
CA LEU A 61 -7.82 26.25 -1.57
C LEU A 61 -9.24 25.71 -1.67
N ILE A 62 -9.50 24.60 -0.98
CA ILE A 62 -10.85 24.08 -0.78
C ILE A 62 -11.29 24.50 0.61
N TRP A 63 -12.30 25.36 0.66
CA TRP A 63 -12.80 25.91 1.91
C TRP A 63 -14.30 25.67 2.04
N GLY A 64 -14.77 25.43 3.26
CA GLY A 64 -16.19 25.31 3.53
C GLY A 64 -16.47 25.26 5.03
N PRO A 65 -17.65 25.71 5.47
CA PRO A 65 -18.09 25.60 6.86
C PRO A 65 -17.99 24.17 7.44
N PRO A 66 -18.09 24.00 8.77
CA PRO A 66 -18.24 22.68 9.37
C PRO A 66 -19.41 21.91 8.76
N GLY A 67 -19.25 20.60 8.56
CA GLY A 67 -20.29 19.74 7.97
C GLY A 67 -20.46 19.79 6.45
N THR A 68 -19.71 20.63 5.72
CA THR A 68 -19.86 20.74 4.24
C THR A 68 -19.15 19.66 3.43
N GLY A 69 -18.76 18.54 4.03
CA GLY A 69 -18.19 17.42 3.30
C GLY A 69 -16.78 17.65 2.72
N LYS A 70 -15.97 18.55 3.31
CA LYS A 70 -14.57 18.78 2.89
C LYS A 70 -13.76 17.48 2.75
N THR A 71 -13.89 16.57 3.70
CA THR A 71 -13.23 15.26 3.66
C THR A 71 -13.73 14.42 2.48
N LYS A 72 -15.04 14.45 2.16
CA LYS A 72 -15.60 13.77 0.98
C LYS A 72 -14.96 14.29 -0.31
N THR A 73 -14.88 15.62 -0.46
CA THR A 73 -14.21 16.27 -1.59
C THR A 73 -12.73 15.90 -1.67
N ALA A 74 -12.01 15.92 -0.55
CA ALA A 74 -10.60 15.53 -0.50
C ALA A 74 -10.41 14.06 -0.92
N SER A 75 -11.23 13.12 -0.41
CA SER A 75 -11.20 11.71 -0.82
C SER A 75 -11.43 11.55 -2.33
N SER A 76 -12.36 12.31 -2.91
CA SER A 76 -12.64 12.28 -4.36
C SER A 76 -11.47 12.82 -5.18
N ILE A 77 -10.78 13.87 -4.71
CA ILE A 77 -9.55 14.37 -5.36
C ILE A 77 -8.47 13.29 -5.32
N LEU A 78 -8.22 12.67 -4.17
CA LEU A 78 -7.23 11.61 -4.03
C LEU A 78 -7.52 10.44 -4.95
N TYR A 79 -8.78 10.02 -5.04
CA TYR A 79 -9.21 8.99 -5.99
C TYR A 79 -8.90 9.37 -7.44
N SER A 80 -9.25 10.59 -7.84
CA SER A 80 -9.00 11.04 -9.21
C SER A 80 -7.51 11.13 -9.54
N LEU A 81 -6.69 11.57 -8.59
CA LEU A 81 -5.24 11.60 -8.73
C LEU A 81 -4.65 10.17 -8.80
N LEU A 82 -5.16 9.23 -8.00
CA LEU A 82 -4.77 7.82 -8.05
C LEU A 82 -5.08 7.22 -9.43
N LYS A 83 -6.28 7.43 -9.98
CA LYS A 83 -6.65 6.93 -11.31
C LYS A 83 -5.85 7.56 -12.44
N ARG A 84 -5.24 8.73 -12.21
CA ARG A 84 -4.26 9.37 -13.11
C ARG A 84 -2.81 8.98 -12.81
N ARG A 85 -2.57 8.00 -11.93
CA ARG A 85 -1.23 7.55 -11.50
C ARG A 85 -0.35 8.69 -10.97
N CYS A 86 -0.95 9.69 -10.33
CA CYS A 86 -0.23 10.77 -9.70
C CYS A 86 0.34 10.33 -8.35
N LYS A 87 1.65 10.49 -8.15
CA LYS A 87 2.29 10.38 -6.83
C LYS A 87 1.78 11.51 -5.95
N THR A 88 0.96 11.18 -4.95
CA THR A 88 0.24 12.15 -4.13
C THR A 88 0.59 11.94 -2.66
N LEU A 89 1.04 12.99 -1.98
CA LEU A 89 1.22 12.99 -0.53
C LEU A 89 0.04 13.69 0.13
N THR A 90 -0.59 13.01 1.08
CA THR A 90 -1.70 13.57 1.86
C THR A 90 -1.28 13.71 3.31
N CYS A 91 -1.54 14.86 3.91
CA CYS A 91 -1.23 15.13 5.30
C CYS A 91 -2.44 15.75 6.01
N ALA A 92 -2.56 15.50 7.31
CA ALA A 92 -3.52 16.19 8.17
C ALA A 92 -2.88 16.49 9.54
N PRO A 93 -3.38 17.49 10.29
CA PRO A 93 -2.78 17.88 11.56
C PRO A 93 -2.86 16.83 12.68
N THR A 94 -3.80 15.88 12.60
CA THR A 94 -4.01 14.84 13.62
C THR A 94 -4.12 13.45 12.99
N ASN A 95 -3.70 12.42 13.74
CA ASN A 95 -3.84 11.02 13.32
C ASN A 95 -5.30 10.66 13.00
N VAL A 96 -6.25 11.12 13.82
CA VAL A 96 -7.69 10.87 13.59
C VAL A 96 -8.15 11.44 12.24
N ALA A 97 -7.70 12.64 11.88
CA ALA A 97 -8.02 13.23 10.58
C ALA A 97 -7.37 12.48 9.41
N VAL A 98 -6.14 11.97 9.58
CA VAL A 98 -5.48 11.12 8.58
C VAL A 98 -6.29 9.83 8.38
N LEU A 99 -6.66 9.15 9.46
CA LEU A 99 -7.38 7.87 9.41
C LEU A 99 -8.77 8.05 8.80
N GLU A 100 -9.55 9.05 9.24
CA GLU A 100 -10.88 9.36 8.69
C GLU A 100 -10.84 9.61 7.17
N LEU A 101 -9.86 10.37 6.70
CA LEU A 101 -9.68 10.63 5.27
C LEU A 101 -9.27 9.36 4.51
N THR A 102 -8.34 8.59 5.09
CA THR A 102 -7.82 7.36 4.51
C THR A 102 -8.90 6.29 4.39
N SER A 103 -9.68 6.02 5.44
CA SER A 103 -10.78 5.05 5.42
C SER A 103 -11.83 5.42 4.38
N ARG A 104 -12.20 6.71 4.27
CA ARG A 104 -13.11 7.18 3.22
C ARG A 104 -12.54 6.96 1.82
N PHE A 105 -11.25 7.26 1.63
CA PHE A 105 -10.57 7.10 0.36
C PHE A 105 -10.46 5.62 -0.06
N ILE A 106 -10.02 4.72 0.83
CA ILE A 106 -9.97 3.28 0.57
C ILE A 106 -11.34 2.75 0.17
N ARG A 107 -12.41 3.16 0.88
CA ARG A 107 -13.77 2.74 0.54
C ARG A 107 -14.19 3.17 -0.87
N LEU A 108 -13.74 4.34 -1.35
CA LEU A 108 -13.96 4.75 -2.75
C LEU A 108 -13.18 3.87 -3.73
N VAL A 109 -11.93 3.52 -3.38
CA VAL A 109 -11.09 2.65 -4.21
C VAL A 109 -11.68 1.24 -4.28
N MET A 110 -12.03 0.63 -3.15
CA MET A 110 -12.60 -0.72 -3.09
C MET A 110 -13.92 -0.83 -3.87
N LYS A 111 -14.79 0.18 -3.80
CA LYS A 111 -16.02 0.23 -4.61
C LYS A 111 -15.77 0.28 -6.12
N SER A 112 -14.56 0.67 -6.54
CA SER A 112 -14.17 0.75 -7.95
C SER A 112 -13.41 -0.48 -8.46
N LEU A 113 -13.07 -1.42 -7.57
CA LEU A 113 -12.34 -2.63 -7.93
C LEU A 113 -13.34 -3.71 -8.35
N ASP A 114 -13.10 -4.34 -9.50
CA ASP A 114 -13.90 -5.49 -9.98
C ASP A 114 -13.65 -6.74 -9.10
N TYR A 115 -12.53 -6.76 -8.38
CA TYR A 115 -12.13 -7.85 -7.49
C TYR A 115 -11.67 -7.29 -6.15
N LEU A 116 -12.29 -7.76 -5.06
CA LEU A 116 -12.09 -7.23 -3.70
C LEU A 116 -10.71 -7.54 -3.10
N THR A 117 -9.97 -8.50 -3.67
CA THR A 117 -8.77 -9.09 -3.04
C THR A 117 -7.45 -8.43 -3.45
N TYR A 118 -7.45 -7.53 -4.45
CA TYR A 118 -6.23 -6.84 -4.90
C TYR A 118 -6.55 -5.43 -5.41
N GLY A 119 -5.66 -4.47 -5.17
CA GLY A 119 -5.82 -3.10 -5.72
C GLY A 119 -5.41 -1.94 -4.82
N LEU A 120 -5.07 -2.20 -3.56
CA LEU A 120 -4.57 -1.17 -2.63
C LEU A 120 -3.03 -1.05 -2.62
N GLY A 121 -2.33 -1.72 -3.55
CA GLY A 121 -0.86 -1.76 -3.60
C GLY A 121 -0.20 -0.39 -3.78
N ASP A 122 -0.86 0.51 -4.51
CA ASP A 122 -0.38 1.88 -4.76
C ASP A 122 -0.67 2.86 -3.62
N ILE A 123 -1.29 2.40 -2.52
CA ILE A 123 -1.68 3.20 -1.37
C ILE A 123 -0.86 2.75 -0.17
N VAL A 124 -0.22 3.70 0.51
CA VAL A 124 0.57 3.45 1.71
C VAL A 124 0.15 4.41 2.80
N LEU A 125 -0.17 3.87 3.98
CA LEU A 125 -0.36 4.61 5.22
C LEU A 125 0.93 4.53 6.03
N PHE A 126 1.51 5.69 6.33
CA PHE A 126 2.74 5.82 7.09
C PHE A 126 2.49 6.52 8.43
N GLY A 127 3.07 5.98 9.50
CA GLY A 127 3.01 6.58 10.82
C GLY A 127 3.35 5.58 11.92
N ASN A 128 3.03 5.92 13.16
CA ASN A 128 3.27 5.03 14.30
C ASN A 128 1.99 4.26 14.65
N LYS A 129 2.01 2.92 14.53
CA LYS A 129 0.85 2.05 14.77
C LYS A 129 0.15 2.34 16.11
N LYS A 130 0.92 2.41 17.20
CA LYS A 130 0.39 2.66 18.56
C LYS A 130 -0.31 4.02 18.68
N ARG A 131 0.27 5.08 18.10
CA ARG A 131 -0.31 6.44 18.14
C ARG A 131 -1.49 6.62 17.19
N MET A 132 -1.56 5.82 16.13
CA MET A 132 -2.67 5.81 15.20
C MET A 132 -3.81 4.90 15.66
N ARG A 133 -3.55 3.97 16.60
CA ARG A 133 -4.55 3.01 17.11
C ARG A 133 -5.16 2.17 15.97
N ILE A 134 -4.31 1.68 15.08
CA ILE A 134 -4.70 0.76 14.01
C ILE A 134 -4.62 -0.65 14.59
N ASP A 135 -5.77 -1.31 14.65
CA ASP A 135 -5.91 -2.70 15.07
C ASP A 135 -5.70 -3.64 13.86
N ASP A 136 -5.43 -4.92 14.11
CA ASP A 136 -5.09 -5.89 13.05
C ASP A 136 -6.30 -6.26 12.16
N ASP A 137 -7.52 -6.02 12.64
CA ASP A 137 -8.77 -6.28 11.90
C ASP A 137 -9.28 -5.05 11.10
N ASP A 138 -8.52 -3.96 11.05
CA ASP A 138 -8.89 -2.73 10.34
C ASP A 138 -8.50 -2.83 8.85
N ASP A 139 -9.38 -2.42 7.92
CA ASP A 139 -9.08 -2.30 6.49
C ASP A 139 -7.83 -1.41 6.22
N LEU A 140 -7.48 -0.55 7.18
CA LEU A 140 -6.27 0.28 7.15
C LEU A 140 -4.98 -0.52 7.37
N PHE A 141 -5.05 -1.69 8.01
CA PHE A 141 -3.89 -2.50 8.33
C PHE A 141 -3.18 -3.00 7.06
N ASP A 142 -3.95 -3.41 6.06
CA ASP A 142 -3.44 -3.89 4.76
C ASP A 142 -2.70 -2.83 3.95
N ILE A 143 -2.88 -1.55 4.27
CA ILE A 143 -2.14 -0.45 3.62
C ILE A 143 -1.04 0.14 4.50
N PHE A 144 -0.88 -0.34 5.73
CA PHE A 144 0.10 0.18 6.66
C PHE A 144 1.52 -0.25 6.27
N LEU A 145 2.44 0.71 6.21
CA LEU A 145 3.79 0.47 5.68
C LEU A 145 4.54 -0.62 6.46
N ASP A 146 4.58 -0.51 7.79
CA ASP A 146 5.37 -1.43 8.63
C ASP A 146 4.83 -2.86 8.53
N TYR A 147 3.51 -3.01 8.41
CA TYR A 147 2.88 -4.32 8.21
C TYR A 147 3.33 -4.93 6.88
N ARG A 148 3.23 -4.19 5.78
CA ARG A 148 3.68 -4.64 4.45
C ARG A 148 5.17 -4.96 4.43
N ALA A 149 5.99 -4.13 5.06
CA ALA A 149 7.43 -4.36 5.16
C ALA A 149 7.75 -5.66 5.92
N ASN A 150 7.04 -5.92 7.02
CA ASN A 150 7.17 -7.16 7.78
C ASN A 150 6.75 -8.40 6.97
N VAL A 151 5.62 -8.33 6.24
CA VAL A 151 5.19 -9.41 5.34
C VAL A 151 6.24 -9.67 4.26
N LEU A 152 6.73 -8.62 3.61
CA LEU A 152 7.79 -8.73 2.59
C LEU A 152 9.08 -9.31 3.16
N SER A 153 9.47 -8.92 4.37
CA SER A 153 10.66 -9.47 5.03
C SER A 153 10.55 -10.98 5.23
N LYS A 154 9.36 -11.50 5.59
CA LYS A 154 9.11 -12.94 5.68
C LYS A 154 9.14 -13.60 4.31
N CYS A 155 8.54 -12.97 3.30
CA CYS A 155 8.61 -13.47 1.92
C CYS A 155 10.05 -13.56 1.40
N PHE A 156 10.95 -12.69 1.82
CA PHE A 156 12.36 -12.71 1.41
C PHE A 156 13.28 -13.52 2.32
N ALA A 157 12.74 -14.21 3.34
CA ALA A 157 13.55 -15.05 4.22
C ALA A 157 14.26 -16.17 3.42
N PRO A 158 15.57 -16.38 3.59
CA PRO A 158 16.29 -17.36 2.77
C PRO A 158 15.80 -18.80 2.91
N LEU A 159 15.32 -19.18 4.10
CA LEU A 159 14.96 -20.56 4.46
C LEU A 159 13.45 -20.78 4.63
N SER A 160 12.64 -19.71 4.55
CA SER A 160 11.19 -19.79 4.71
C SER A 160 10.44 -18.80 3.81
N GLY A 161 11.16 -18.12 2.93
CA GLY A 161 10.61 -17.16 1.98
C GLY A 161 10.11 -17.83 0.71
N TRP A 162 9.64 -17.02 -0.23
CA TRP A 162 9.02 -17.48 -1.48
C TRP A 162 10.01 -18.28 -2.34
N LYS A 163 11.30 -17.91 -2.33
CA LYS A 163 12.33 -18.62 -3.11
C LYS A 163 12.52 -20.04 -2.59
N HIS A 164 12.64 -20.21 -1.27
CA HIS A 164 12.75 -21.52 -0.64
C HIS A 164 11.53 -22.40 -0.95
N HIS A 165 10.32 -21.85 -0.79
CA HIS A 165 9.10 -22.59 -1.11
C HIS A 165 8.99 -22.95 -2.60
N LEU A 166 9.47 -22.07 -3.50
CA LEU A 166 9.51 -22.38 -4.93
C LEU A 166 10.49 -23.52 -5.22
N GLU A 167 11.66 -23.54 -4.58
CA GLU A 167 12.62 -24.63 -4.69
C GLU A 167 12.03 -25.95 -4.18
N LEU A 168 11.35 -25.95 -3.02
CA LEU A 168 10.65 -27.12 -2.51
C LEU A 168 9.58 -27.62 -3.49
N MET A 169 8.81 -26.71 -4.09
CA MET A 169 7.82 -27.07 -5.10
C MET A 169 8.47 -27.66 -6.36
N ILE A 170 9.62 -27.16 -6.79
CA ILE A 170 10.37 -27.74 -7.91
C ILE A 170 10.82 -29.16 -7.54
N CYS A 171 11.44 -29.36 -6.37
CA CYS A 171 11.87 -30.69 -5.91
C CYS A 171 10.69 -31.68 -5.81
N LEU A 172 9.54 -31.24 -5.29
CA LEU A 172 8.31 -32.04 -5.21
C LEU A 172 7.81 -32.47 -6.60
N LEU A 173 7.91 -31.59 -7.60
CA LEU A 173 7.46 -31.89 -8.96
C LEU A 173 8.48 -32.73 -9.74
N GLU A 174 9.76 -32.64 -9.42
CA GLU A 174 10.84 -33.44 -10.03
C GLU A 174 10.89 -34.87 -9.49
N ASP A 175 10.71 -35.06 -8.18
CA ASP A 175 10.75 -36.38 -7.52
C ASP A 175 9.68 -36.50 -6.41
N PRO A 176 8.41 -36.67 -6.79
CA PRO A 176 7.30 -36.68 -5.83
C PRO A 176 7.33 -37.90 -4.89
N GLU A 177 7.86 -39.05 -5.33
CA GLU A 177 7.88 -40.27 -4.51
C GLU A 177 8.88 -40.12 -3.36
N ASN A 178 10.10 -39.66 -3.64
CA ASN A 178 11.10 -39.45 -2.59
C ASN A 178 10.68 -38.33 -1.63
N GLN A 179 10.12 -37.22 -2.15
CA GLN A 179 9.63 -36.12 -1.30
C GLN A 179 8.47 -36.55 -0.38
N TYR A 180 7.58 -37.44 -0.84
CA TYR A 180 6.54 -38.02 0.01
C TYR A 180 7.13 -38.94 1.10
N HIS A 181 8.15 -39.72 0.77
CA HIS A 181 8.89 -40.52 1.75
C HIS A 181 9.60 -39.66 2.80
N GLU A 182 10.25 -38.56 2.41
CA GLU A 182 10.86 -37.59 3.33
C GLU A 182 9.81 -36.96 4.25
N TYR A 183 8.64 -36.58 3.72
CA TYR A 183 7.52 -36.07 4.52
C TYR A 183 7.07 -37.08 5.59
N LEU A 184 6.85 -38.35 5.22
CA LEU A 184 6.46 -39.40 6.18
C LEU A 184 7.52 -39.58 7.27
N ASN A 185 8.81 -39.55 6.91
CA ASN A 185 9.89 -39.63 7.88
C ASN A 185 9.95 -38.40 8.80
N SER A 186 9.52 -37.23 8.32
CA SER A 186 9.46 -35.99 9.11
C SER A 186 8.29 -35.96 10.11
N GLU A 187 7.11 -36.48 9.73
CA GLU A 187 5.95 -36.64 10.64
C GLU A 187 6.29 -37.61 11.77
N VAL A 188 6.93 -38.73 11.45
CA VAL A 188 7.36 -39.72 12.44
C VAL A 188 8.33 -39.11 13.45
N LYS A 189 9.22 -38.20 13.05
CA LYS A 189 10.12 -37.49 13.99
C LYS A 189 9.38 -36.49 14.89
N ARG A 190 8.42 -35.75 14.35
CA ARG A 190 7.61 -34.80 15.13
C ARG A 190 6.81 -35.50 16.23
N ASP A 191 6.28 -36.70 15.97
CA ASP A 191 5.56 -37.49 16.98
C ASP A 191 6.44 -37.96 18.15
N TYR A 192 7.77 -38.02 17.99
CA TYR A 192 8.72 -38.34 19.08
C TYR A 192 9.20 -37.11 19.87
N GLU A 193 8.98 -35.89 19.36
CA GLU A 193 9.49 -34.63 19.94
C GLU A 193 8.42 -33.80 20.65
N ILE A 194 7.16 -34.25 20.69
CA ILE A 194 6.09 -33.69 21.53
C ILE A 194 6.31 -34.06 23.01
N ASP A 195 7.45 -33.65 23.57
CA ASP A 195 7.64 -33.45 25.02
C ASP A 195 8.74 -32.40 25.30
N ASN A 196 8.72 -31.25 24.59
CA ASN A 196 9.12 -29.93 25.11
C ASN A 196 9.08 -28.82 24.05
N ASP A 197 8.11 -27.91 24.16
CA ASP A 197 8.23 -26.45 23.94
C ASP A 197 9.07 -25.96 22.73
N ASP A 198 8.77 -26.46 21.53
CA ASP A 198 9.69 -26.41 20.38
C ASP A 198 9.54 -25.18 19.44
N TYR A 199 8.44 -24.44 19.52
CA TYR A 199 8.21 -23.32 18.59
C TYR A 199 9.22 -22.16 18.72
N LEU A 200 9.93 -22.07 19.87
CA LEU A 200 10.95 -21.05 20.12
C LEU A 200 12.39 -21.55 19.85
N LYS A 201 12.59 -22.84 19.59
CA LYS A 201 13.91 -23.43 19.35
C LYS A 201 14.28 -23.42 17.88
N GLU A 202 13.37 -23.83 16.99
CA GLU A 202 13.61 -23.83 15.55
C GLU A 202 13.93 -22.41 15.02
N GLU A 203 13.19 -21.38 15.46
CA GLU A 203 13.45 -20.00 15.06
C GLU A 203 14.83 -19.52 15.54
N LYS A 204 15.26 -19.93 16.73
CA LYS A 204 16.58 -19.58 17.29
C LYS A 204 17.72 -20.33 16.60
N GLU A 205 17.54 -21.58 16.23
CA GLU A 205 18.53 -22.35 15.49
C GLU A 205 18.68 -21.84 14.06
N LEU A 206 17.57 -21.53 13.38
CA LEU A 206 17.59 -20.92 12.05
C LEU A 206 18.25 -19.53 12.07
N LEU A 207 18.01 -18.72 13.11
CA LEU A 207 18.70 -17.44 13.33
C LEU A 207 20.19 -17.62 13.64
N ALA A 208 20.58 -18.68 14.35
CA ALA A 208 21.99 -18.98 14.64
C ALA A 208 22.76 -19.41 13.38
N ILE A 209 22.15 -20.23 12.53
CA ILE A 209 22.71 -20.67 11.25
C ILE A 209 22.87 -19.48 10.29
N ALA A 210 21.86 -18.61 10.20
CA ALA A 210 21.93 -17.40 9.37
C ALA A 210 23.07 -16.47 9.79
N ASN A 211 23.25 -16.24 11.10
CA ASN A 211 24.33 -15.39 11.62
C ASN A 211 25.74 -15.98 11.39
N GLN A 212 25.88 -17.30 11.33
CA GLN A 212 27.17 -17.93 11.01
C GLN A 212 27.54 -17.72 9.54
N GLN A 213 26.57 -17.85 8.62
CA GLN A 213 26.77 -17.62 7.19
C GLN A 213 27.14 -16.15 6.87
N THR A 214 26.47 -15.17 7.51
CA THR A 214 26.80 -13.74 7.30
C THR A 214 28.19 -13.36 7.82
N ASN A 215 28.67 -14.05 8.86
CA ASN A 215 30.02 -13.85 9.43
C ASN A 215 31.13 -14.57 8.63
N GLN A 216 30.75 -15.51 7.77
CA GLN A 216 31.64 -16.21 6.84
C GLN A 216 31.81 -15.37 5.57
N GLU A 217 30.72 -14.87 5.00
CA GLU A 217 30.73 -13.96 3.85
C GLU A 217 31.52 -12.67 4.13
N LYS A 218 31.39 -12.09 5.33
CA LYS A 218 32.23 -10.94 5.72
C LYS A 218 33.71 -11.29 5.80
N ARG A 219 34.08 -12.50 6.24
CA ARG A 219 35.48 -12.94 6.31
C ARG A 219 36.07 -13.20 4.93
N ASP A 220 35.25 -13.63 3.98
CA ASP A 220 35.67 -13.86 2.60
C ASP A 220 35.86 -12.55 1.80
N ILE A 221 35.13 -11.49 2.18
CA ILE A 221 35.31 -10.14 1.60
C ILE A 221 36.61 -9.47 2.10
N TYR A 222 37.01 -9.70 3.36
CA TYR A 222 38.25 -9.12 3.92
C TYR A 222 39.53 -9.92 3.60
N SER A 223 39.41 -11.14 3.06
CA SER A 223 40.55 -11.98 2.67
C SER A 223 40.96 -11.78 1.19
N GLN A 224 40.15 -11.11 0.38
CA GLN A 224 40.54 -10.61 -0.94
C GLN A 224 40.98 -9.14 -0.85
N GLY A 225 42.20 -8.93 -0.36
CA GLY A 225 42.87 -7.63 -0.49
C GLY A 225 43.07 -7.23 -1.96
N PRO A 226 43.21 -5.94 -2.28
CA PRO A 226 43.35 -5.47 -3.65
C PRO A 226 44.64 -6.04 -4.26
N ASN A 227 44.51 -6.81 -5.34
CA ASN A 227 45.64 -7.11 -6.21
C ASN A 227 46.15 -5.78 -6.78
N ILE A 228 47.45 -5.54 -6.60
CA ILE A 228 48.23 -4.37 -7.04
C ILE A 228 48.03 -4.10 -8.53
#